data_AF-A0A919FGI8-F1
#
_entry.id   AF-A0A919FGI8-F1
#
_cell.length_a   1.000
_cell.length_b   1.000
_cell.length_c   1.000
_cell.angle_alpha   90.00
_cell.angle_beta   90.00
_cell.angle_gamma   90.00
#
_symmetry.space_group_name_H-M   'P 1'
#
loop_
_entity.id
_entity.type
_entity.pdbx_description
1 polymer ?
#
loop_
_entity_poly.entity_id
_entity_poly.type
_entity_poly.pdbx_seq_one_letter_code
_entity_poly.pdbx_strand_id
1 'polypeptide(L)'
;MVVTSPRYLDNGYVDGLVRDVQTRTERSRHSADRFVMNFRVEVELYADGADQVMLVPVEMRGHRFDGAVAEGDRIRAHGRLRAGTLRVKKLRNLTTGADVSVKRKKRIGCAILVLLLVCAVVIGIVLWQQYRNSF
;
A
#
# COMPACT_ATOMS: atom_id res chain seq x y z
N MET A 1 6.77 8.64 33.05
CA MET A 1 6.20 7.29 32.89
C MET A 1 6.45 6.87 31.45
N VAL A 2 7.40 5.98 31.21
CA VAL A 2 7.74 5.51 29.85
C VAL A 2 6.73 4.42 29.51
N VAL A 3 5.76 4.74 28.66
CA VAL A 3 4.87 3.73 28.09
C VAL A 3 5.73 2.94 27.10
N THR A 4 6.23 1.79 27.54
CA THR A 4 6.93 0.85 26.68
C THR A 4 5.97 0.43 25.59
N SER A 5 6.21 0.86 24.35
CA SER A 5 5.44 0.40 23.20
C SER A 5 5.42 -1.13 23.22
N PRO A 6 4.25 -1.79 23.22
CA PRO A 6 4.19 -3.24 23.23
C PRO A 6 4.96 -3.79 22.02
N ARG A 7 5.69 -4.90 22.22
CA ARG A 7 6.63 -5.51 21.25
C ARG A 7 6.08 -5.65 19.82
N TYR A 8 4.76 -5.71 19.66
CA TYR A 8 4.07 -5.69 18.38
C TYR A 8 4.40 -4.44 17.54
N LEU A 9 4.41 -3.25 18.14
CA LEU A 9 4.69 -2.00 17.43
C LEU A 9 6.15 -1.84 17.00
N ASP A 10 7.10 -2.36 17.78
CA ASP A 10 8.55 -2.26 17.45
C ASP A 10 8.90 -2.99 16.15
N ASN A 11 8.25 -4.12 15.89
CA ASN A 11 8.45 -4.88 14.66
C ASN A 11 7.51 -4.46 13.53
N GLY A 12 6.70 -3.42 13.74
CA GLY A 12 5.71 -2.95 12.76
C GLY A 12 4.60 -3.97 12.50
N TYR A 13 4.31 -4.86 13.45
CA TYR A 13 3.32 -5.92 13.34
C TYR A 13 2.11 -5.60 14.21
N VAL A 14 0.91 -5.89 13.72
CA VAL A 14 -0.29 -5.76 14.53
C VAL A 14 -1.30 -6.84 14.17
N ASP A 15 -1.93 -7.41 15.20
CA ASP A 15 -3.01 -8.39 15.11
C ASP A 15 -4.09 -7.95 16.10
N GLY A 16 -5.35 -7.92 15.67
CA GLY A 16 -6.44 -7.38 16.49
C GLY A 16 -7.70 -7.05 15.70
N LEU A 17 -8.65 -6.39 16.37
CA LEU A 17 -9.94 -6.02 15.78
C LEU A 17 -9.90 -4.64 15.14
N VAL A 18 -10.52 -4.50 13.97
CA VAL A 18 -10.59 -3.24 13.26
C VAL A 18 -11.66 -2.34 13.87
N ARG A 19 -11.29 -1.07 14.06
CA ARG A 19 -12.15 0.02 14.51
C ARG A 19 -12.04 1.26 13.63
N ASP A 20 -13.11 2.04 13.55
CA ASP A 20 -13.17 3.36 12.92
C ASP A 20 -12.69 3.37 11.45
N VAL A 21 -13.19 2.46 10.61
CA VAL A 21 -12.80 2.41 9.19
C VAL A 21 -13.24 3.67 8.45
N GLN A 22 -12.28 4.37 7.85
CA GLN A 22 -12.51 5.56 7.05
C GLN A 22 -11.75 5.48 5.72
N THR A 23 -12.44 5.76 4.61
CA THR A 23 -11.83 5.82 3.28
C THR A 23 -11.99 7.20 2.68
N ARG A 24 -10.92 7.74 2.10
CA ARG A 24 -10.93 9.01 1.37
C ARG A 24 -10.09 8.94 0.10
N THR A 25 -10.39 9.83 -0.83
CA THR A 25 -9.60 10.03 -2.04
C THR A 25 -8.88 11.38 -1.97
N GLU A 26 -7.57 11.34 -1.97
CA GLU A 26 -6.72 12.54 -2.04
C GLU A 26 -6.42 12.82 -3.51
N ARG A 27 -7.01 13.89 -4.04
CA ARG A 27 -6.71 14.41 -5.37
C ARG A 27 -5.47 15.29 -5.32
N SER A 28 -4.62 15.17 -6.33
CA SER A 28 -3.43 16.02 -6.47
C SER A 28 -3.45 16.66 -7.85
N ARG A 29 -3.19 17.97 -7.92
CA ARG A 29 -3.08 18.68 -9.21
C ARG A 29 -1.92 18.19 -10.07
N HIS A 30 -0.91 17.57 -9.49
CA HIS A 30 0.35 17.20 -10.17
C HIS A 30 0.67 15.71 -10.06
N SER A 31 -0.18 14.92 -9.42
CA SER A 31 0.03 13.47 -9.28
C SER A 31 -1.29 12.72 -9.34
N ALA A 32 -1.23 11.44 -9.68
CA ALA A 32 -2.42 10.60 -9.73
C ALA A 32 -3.09 10.53 -8.36
N ASP A 33 -4.42 10.53 -8.38
CA ASP A 33 -5.27 10.36 -7.20
C ASP A 33 -4.81 9.17 -6.36
N ARG A 34 -4.91 9.35 -5.04
CA ARG A 34 -4.54 8.34 -4.06
C ARG A 34 -5.72 8.06 -3.16
N PHE A 35 -6.08 6.79 -3.07
CA PHE A 35 -7.00 6.29 -2.07
C PHE A 35 -6.23 6.06 -0.78
N VAL A 36 -6.82 6.52 0.31
CA VAL A 36 -6.30 6.39 1.67
C VAL A 36 -7.39 5.76 2.52
N MET A 37 -7.04 4.67 3.19
CA MET A 37 -7.89 3.99 4.16
C MET A 37 -7.19 4.10 5.50
N ASN A 38 -7.89 4.67 6.48
CA ASN A 38 -7.44 4.77 7.85
C ASN A 38 -8.38 3.96 8.73
N PHE A 39 -7.82 3.28 9.72
CA PHE A 39 -8.58 2.59 10.74
C PHE A 39 -7.68 2.42 11.96
N ARG A 40 -8.23 1.93 13.07
CA ARG A 40 -7.51 1.57 14.28
C ARG A 40 -7.57 0.07 14.45
N VAL A 41 -6.53 -0.52 15.02
CA VAL A 41 -6.53 -1.92 15.42
C VAL A 41 -6.52 -1.96 16.94
N GLU A 42 -7.57 -2.54 17.49
CA GLU A 42 -7.72 -2.83 18.90
C GLU A 42 -6.90 -4.08 19.24
N VAL A 43 -5.90 -3.88 20.07
CA VAL A 43 -4.98 -4.93 20.55
C VAL A 43 -5.21 -5.10 22.04
N GLU A 44 -5.61 -6.30 22.43
CA GLU A 44 -5.67 -6.71 23.83
C GLU A 44 -4.25 -7.03 24.31
N LEU A 45 -3.83 -6.31 25.35
CA LEU A 45 -2.54 -6.48 26.00
C LEU A 45 -2.80 -7.09 27.37
N TYR A 46 -2.24 -8.28 27.58
CA TYR A 46 -2.13 -8.88 28.90
C TYR A 46 -0.80 -8.42 29.51
N ALA A 47 -0.85 -7.35 30.29
CA ALA A 47 0.29 -6.87 31.06
C ALA A 47 -0.07 -6.86 32.55
N ASP A 48 0.73 -7.57 33.35
CA ASP A 48 0.68 -7.56 34.82
C ASP A 48 -0.72 -7.76 35.43
N GLY A 49 -1.52 -8.65 34.83
CA GLY A 49 -2.85 -9.03 35.35
C GLY A 49 -3.96 -8.00 35.11
N ALA A 50 -3.69 -6.94 34.33
CA ALA A 50 -4.68 -5.98 33.88
C ALA A 50 -4.93 -6.11 32.38
N ASP A 51 -6.21 -6.23 32.01
CA ASP A 51 -6.63 -6.15 30.61
C ASP A 51 -6.47 -4.70 30.15
N GLN A 52 -5.49 -4.46 29.29
CA GLN A 52 -5.28 -3.18 28.64
C GLN A 52 -5.65 -3.29 27.17
N VAL A 53 -6.37 -2.30 26.68
CA VAL A 53 -6.73 -2.21 25.26
C VAL A 53 -5.96 -1.05 24.65
N MET A 54 -5.19 -1.34 23.59
CA MET A 54 -4.47 -0.33 22.83
C MET A 54 -5.03 -0.19 21.42
N LEU A 55 -5.27 1.04 20.98
CA LEU A 55 -5.69 1.35 19.62
C LEU A 55 -4.50 1.78 18.76
N VAL A 56 -4.09 0.94 17.82
CA VAL A 56 -3.01 1.22 16.88
C VAL A 56 -3.58 1.86 15.60
N PRO A 57 -3.27 3.13 15.28
CA PRO A 57 -3.73 3.72 14.02
C PRO A 57 -2.96 3.10 12.84
N VAL A 58 -3.71 2.69 11.82
CA VAL A 58 -3.20 2.08 10.60
C VAL A 58 -3.62 2.92 9.40
N GLU A 59 -2.67 3.17 8.51
CA GLU A 59 -2.91 3.83 7.22
C GLU A 59 -2.51 2.89 6.08
N MET A 60 -3.46 2.62 5.18
CA MET A 60 -3.19 2.05 3.87
C MET A 60 -3.37 3.11 2.80
N ARG A 61 -2.37 3.27 1.92
CA ARG A 61 -2.36 4.36 0.94
C ARG A 61 -1.81 3.94 -0.42
N GLY A 62 -2.57 4.14 -1.50
CA GLY A 62 -2.10 3.94 -2.88
C GLY A 62 -3.16 4.23 -3.94
N HIS A 63 -3.00 3.66 -5.15
CA HIS A 63 -3.85 4.03 -6.28
C HIS A 63 -5.10 3.16 -6.44
N ARG A 64 -5.09 1.98 -5.84
CA ARG A 64 -6.20 1.04 -5.81
C ARG A 64 -6.02 0.10 -4.63
N PHE A 65 -7.12 -0.30 -4.03
CA PHE A 65 -7.19 -1.38 -3.06
C PHE A 65 -7.76 -2.62 -3.74
N ASP A 66 -7.19 -3.78 -3.44
CA ASP A 66 -7.82 -5.07 -3.67
C ASP A 66 -8.19 -5.66 -2.32
N GLY A 67 -9.41 -6.16 -2.20
CA GLY A 67 -10.02 -6.57 -0.94
C GLY A 67 -10.67 -5.42 -0.19
N ALA A 68 -11.29 -5.74 0.95
CA ALA A 68 -11.97 -4.80 1.82
C ALA A 68 -11.70 -5.15 3.29
N VAL A 69 -11.81 -4.13 4.14
CA VAL A 69 -11.76 -4.25 5.60
C VAL A 69 -13.03 -3.60 6.13
N ALA A 70 -13.71 -4.28 7.06
CA ALA A 70 -14.89 -3.79 7.74
C ALA A 70 -14.65 -3.60 9.23
N GLU A 71 -15.54 -2.84 9.86
CA GLU A 71 -15.59 -2.69 11.31
C GLU A 71 -15.75 -4.05 11.99
N GLY A 72 -14.97 -4.30 13.04
CA GLY A 72 -14.99 -5.57 13.78
C GLY A 72 -14.26 -6.73 13.11
N ASP A 73 -13.68 -6.55 11.91
CA ASP A 73 -12.84 -7.58 11.30
C ASP A 73 -11.60 -7.83 12.16
N ARG A 74 -11.26 -9.11 12.40
CA ARG A 74 -9.95 -9.45 12.94
C ARG A 74 -8.94 -9.47 11.81
N ILE A 75 -7.85 -8.73 11.95
CA ILE A 75 -6.83 -8.62 10.92
C ILE A 75 -5.45 -8.90 11.47
N ARG A 76 -4.53 -9.14 10.54
CA ARG A 76 -3.10 -9.22 10.78
C ARG A 76 -2.38 -8.39 9.73
N ALA A 77 -1.62 -7.41 10.19
CA ALA A 77 -0.95 -6.45 9.33
C ALA A 77 0.52 -6.30 9.72
N HIS A 78 1.34 -6.03 8.71
CA HIS A 78 2.74 -5.68 8.90
C HIS A 78 3.08 -4.44 8.05
N GLY A 79 3.81 -3.51 8.65
CA GLY A 79 4.02 -2.19 8.09
C GLY A 79 5.21 -1.47 8.69
N ARG A 80 5.32 -0.19 8.38
CA ARG A 80 6.33 0.69 8.97
C ARG A 80 5.65 1.73 9.83
N LEU A 81 6.03 1.81 11.09
CA LEU A 81 5.57 2.86 11.98
C LEU A 81 6.21 4.20 11.55
N ARG A 82 5.38 5.22 11.34
CA ARG A 82 5.85 6.57 11.00
C ARG A 82 4.93 7.60 11.64
N ALA A 83 5.50 8.47 12.47
CA ALA A 83 4.77 9.50 13.21
C ALA A 83 3.54 8.93 13.95
N GLY A 84 3.74 7.82 14.68
CA GLY A 84 2.68 7.15 15.45
C GLY A 84 1.66 6.36 14.64
N THR A 85 1.73 6.33 13.30
CA THR A 85 0.81 5.58 12.43
C THR A 85 1.51 4.42 11.74
N LEU A 86 0.90 3.23 11.79
CA LEU A 86 1.41 2.04 11.11
C LEU A 86 1.01 2.09 9.63
N ARG A 87 1.99 2.31 8.75
CA ARG A 87 1.75 2.35 7.30
C ARG A 87 1.84 0.96 6.70
N VAL A 88 0.71 0.49 6.18
CA VAL A 88 0.55 -0.89 5.69
C VAL A 88 0.32 -0.90 4.18
N LYS A 89 0.89 -1.90 3.51
CA LYS A 89 0.69 -2.14 2.07
C LYS A 89 -0.06 -3.43 1.77
N LYS A 90 -0.03 -4.38 2.69
CA LYS A 90 -0.76 -5.64 2.63
C LYS A 90 -1.14 -6.02 4.06
N LEU A 91 -2.36 -6.50 4.23
CA LEU A 91 -2.82 -7.15 5.45
C LEU A 91 -3.63 -8.39 5.09
N ARG A 92 -3.81 -9.26 6.08
CA ARG A 92 -4.70 -10.41 6.00
C ARG A 92 -5.91 -10.13 6.86
N ASN A 93 -7.10 -10.29 6.30
CA ASN A 93 -8.33 -10.37 7.07
C ASN A 93 -8.49 -11.81 7.56
N LEU A 94 -8.42 -12.00 8.88
CA LEU A 94 -8.53 -13.31 9.51
C LEU A 94 -9.99 -13.74 9.66
N THR A 95 -10.94 -12.80 9.67
CA THR A 95 -12.39 -13.10 9.66
C THR A 95 -12.82 -13.72 8.33
N THR A 96 -12.42 -13.10 7.21
CA THR A 96 -12.87 -13.53 5.87
C THR A 96 -11.87 -14.43 5.15
N GLY A 97 -10.63 -14.51 5.63
CA GLY A 97 -9.55 -15.21 4.94
C GLY A 97 -9.09 -14.49 3.66
N ALA A 98 -9.43 -13.22 3.47
CA ALA A 98 -9.01 -12.45 2.29
C ALA A 98 -7.70 -11.69 2.54
N ASP A 99 -6.87 -11.56 1.49
CA ASP A 99 -5.76 -10.62 1.48
C ASP A 99 -6.24 -9.24 1.02
N VAL A 100 -5.94 -8.20 1.81
CA VAL A 100 -6.17 -6.81 1.41
C VAL A 100 -4.84 -6.17 1.07
N SER A 101 -4.72 -5.63 -0.14
CA SER A 101 -3.46 -5.07 -0.61
C SER A 101 -3.62 -3.77 -1.38
N VAL A 102 -2.59 -2.93 -1.29
CA VAL A 102 -2.51 -1.67 -2.02
C VAL A 102 -1.68 -1.86 -3.27
N LYS A 103 -2.28 -1.61 -4.44
CA LYS A 103 -1.54 -1.63 -5.70
C LYS A 103 -0.80 -0.31 -5.91
N ARG A 104 0.48 -0.43 -6.31
CA ARG A 104 1.27 0.68 -6.84
C ARG A 104 1.06 0.75 -8.35
N LYS A 105 1.01 1.97 -8.89
CA LYS A 105 1.03 2.20 -10.33
C LYS A 105 2.40 1.76 -10.84
N LYS A 106 2.44 0.72 -11.67
CA LYS A 106 3.67 0.32 -12.36
C LYS A 106 3.91 1.31 -13.51
N ARG A 107 5.12 1.83 -13.66
CA ARG A 107 5.50 2.74 -14.77
C ARG A 107 5.71 1.96 -16.09
N ILE A 108 4.84 1.00 -16.39
CA ILE A 108 4.98 0.14 -17.58
C ILE A 108 4.76 0.94 -18.86
N GLY A 109 3.84 1.92 -18.86
CA GLY A 109 3.57 2.74 -20.05
C GLY A 109 4.79 3.51 -20.56
N CYS A 110 5.66 4.01 -19.67
CA CYS A 110 6.89 4.70 -20.09
C CYS A 110 7.88 3.74 -20.75
N ALA A 111 8.02 2.51 -20.25
CA ALA A 111 8.93 1.52 -20.82
C ALA A 111 8.48 1.09 -22.23
N ILE A 112 7.16 0.89 -22.44
CA ILE A 112 6.60 0.55 -23.76
C ILE A 112 6.81 1.69 -24.75
N LEU A 113 6.59 2.94 -24.33
CA LEU A 113 6.78 4.11 -25.20
C LEU A 113 8.24 4.28 -25.64
N VAL A 114 9.19 4.08 -24.73
CA VAL A 114 10.63 4.10 -25.04
C VAL A 114 10.98 2.98 -26.03
N LEU A 115 10.47 1.77 -25.81
CA LEU A 115 10.70 0.65 -26.73
C LEU A 115 10.20 0.95 -28.14
N LEU A 116 8.98 1.49 -28.27
CA LEU A 116 8.40 1.85 -29.56
C LEU A 116 9.21 2.93 -30.28
N LEU A 117 9.71 3.95 -29.55
CA LEU A 117 10.59 4.97 -30.11
C LEU A 117 11.90 4.37 -30.64
N VAL A 118 12.52 3.46 -29.88
CA VAL A 118 13.74 2.78 -30.33
C VAL A 118 13.48 1.96 -31.60
N CYS A 119 12.39 1.20 -31.65
CA CYS A 119 12.01 0.46 -32.85
C CYS A 119 11.79 1.38 -34.06
N ALA A 120 11.11 2.51 -33.87
CA ALA A 120 10.86 3.48 -34.95
C ALA A 120 12.17 4.08 -35.49
N VAL A 121 13.13 4.41 -34.62
CA VAL A 121 14.45 4.92 -35.04
C VAL A 121 15.22 3.86 -35.82
N VAL A 122 15.25 2.61 -35.35
CA VAL A 122 15.93 1.51 -36.05
C VAL A 122 15.33 1.28 -37.43
N ILE A 123 14.00 1.23 -37.54
CA ILE A 123 13.31 1.08 -38.83
C ILE A 123 13.66 2.26 -39.75
N GLY A 124 13.64 3.49 -39.23
CA GLY A 124 14.02 4.68 -40.01
C GLY A 124 15.45 4.60 -40.55
N ILE A 125 16.41 4.14 -39.75
CA ILE A 125 17.81 3.95 -40.17
C ILE A 125 17.90 2.88 -41.28
N VAL A 126 17.22 1.74 -41.11
CA VAL A 126 17.23 0.65 -42.10
C VAL A 126 16.63 1.09 -43.43
N LEU A 127 15.47 1.77 -43.39
CA LEU A 127 14.82 2.29 -44.59
C LEU A 127 15.68 3.36 -45.28
N TRP A 128 16.33 4.22 -44.51
CA TRP A 128 17.25 5.22 -45.06
C TRP A 128 18.47 4.59 -45.74
N GLN A 129 19.04 3.53 -45.15
CA GLN A 129 20.12 2.75 -45.78
C GLN A 129 19.67 2.07 -47.07
N GLN A 130 18.47 1.47 -47.09
CA GLN A 130 17.92 0.85 -48.30
C GLN A 130 17.68 1.87 -49.42
N TYR A 131 17.10 3.02 -49.10
CA TYR A 131 16.91 4.12 -50.05
C TYR A 131 18.23 4.58 -50.65
N ARG A 132 19.25 4.79 -49.79
CA ARG A 132 20.60 5.21 -50.23
C ARG A 132 21.29 4.20 -51.15
N ASN A 133 21.07 2.90 -50.94
CA ASN A 133 21.70 1.85 -51.76
C ASN A 133 20.96 1.57 -53.08
N SER A 134 19.77 2.15 -53.26
CA SER A 134 18.93 1.94 -54.45
C SER A 134 19.14 3.01 -55.54
N PHE A 135 20.05 3.97 -55.30
CA PHE A 135 20.47 5.04 -56.22
C PHE A 135 22.00 5.12 -56.23
#